data_AF-A0A8T4NWZ3-F1
#
_entry.id   AF-A0A8T4NWZ3-F1
#
_cell.length_a   1.000
_cell.length_b   1.000
_cell.length_c   1.000
_cell.angle_alpha   90.00
_cell.angle_beta   90.00
_cell.angle_gamma   90.00
#
_symmetry.space_group_name_H-M   'P 1'
#
loop_
_entity.id
_entity.type
_entity.pdbx_description
1 polymer ?
#
loop_
_entity_poly.entity_id
_entity_poly.type
_entity_poly.pdbx_seq_one_letter_code
_entity_poly.pdbx_strand_id
1 'polypeptide(L)'
;MEKVDEKKETAEKKNHKKEFVKIIAGILLILAVSFLVFLFVKNIGKFQYEGMKFEKVKVGELNFYQTNLPTIQNGKSLDLNIYFRNDPKNIYEIPFDGNVSTRDVMVINSTNDFVCNGDGSIGVGNIVINFGYLGIESIQDKNASCDEKGRYLFLEMDVGNETKIVQNSKTCYTMTINNCEILIATERFLLQKVKQTNDLIKQQN
;
A
#
# COMPACT_ATOMS: atom_id res chain seq x y z
N MET A 1 -45.35 -69.99 10.79
CA MET A 1 -45.85 -69.07 9.72
C MET A 1 -45.22 -67.69 9.91
N GLU A 2 -43.92 -67.61 10.25
CA GLU A 2 -43.32 -66.48 10.99
C GLU A 2 -41.92 -66.12 10.46
N LYS A 3 -41.76 -66.05 9.12
CA LYS A 3 -40.47 -65.68 8.49
C LYS A 3 -40.62 -64.68 7.33
N VAL A 4 -41.83 -64.18 7.09
CA VAL A 4 -42.11 -63.30 5.93
C VAL A 4 -42.09 -61.82 6.33
N ASP A 5 -42.41 -61.48 7.59
CA ASP A 5 -42.50 -60.07 8.01
C ASP A 5 -41.14 -59.39 8.31
N GLU A 6 -40.11 -60.13 8.74
CA GLU A 6 -38.81 -59.55 9.09
C GLU A 6 -38.01 -59.02 7.87
N LYS A 7 -38.31 -59.53 6.66
CA LYS A 7 -37.60 -59.17 5.42
C LYS A 7 -38.07 -57.86 4.79
N LYS A 8 -39.29 -57.40 5.07
CA LYS A 8 -39.82 -56.12 4.54
C LYS A 8 -39.28 -54.92 5.29
N GLU A 9 -39.13 -55.03 6.61
CA GLU A 9 -38.61 -53.94 7.45
C GLU A 9 -37.15 -53.57 7.16
N THR A 10 -36.35 -54.53 6.68
CA THR A 10 -34.93 -54.33 6.33
C THR A 10 -34.73 -53.64 4.98
N ALA A 11 -35.70 -53.67 4.08
CA ALA A 11 -35.62 -53.04 2.76
C ALA A 11 -35.98 -51.55 2.80
N GLU A 12 -37.01 -51.15 3.56
CA GLU A 12 -37.41 -49.75 3.73
C GLU A 12 -36.37 -48.93 4.51
N LYS A 13 -35.80 -49.47 5.59
CA LYS A 13 -34.70 -48.82 6.34
C LYS A 13 -33.47 -48.56 5.48
N LYS A 14 -33.25 -49.35 4.41
CA LYS A 14 -32.11 -49.22 3.50
C LYS A 14 -32.28 -48.06 2.50
N ASN A 15 -33.51 -47.72 2.12
CA ASN A 15 -33.79 -46.59 1.22
C ASN A 15 -33.73 -45.26 1.95
N HIS A 16 -34.28 -45.16 3.16
CA HIS A 16 -34.16 -43.95 3.99
C HIS A 16 -32.69 -43.57 4.26
N LYS A 17 -31.82 -44.55 4.51
CA LYS A 17 -30.38 -44.30 4.72
C LYS A 17 -29.69 -43.71 3.49
N LYS A 18 -30.11 -44.09 2.28
CA LYS A 18 -29.55 -43.56 1.03
C LYS A 18 -29.98 -42.12 0.76
N GLU A 19 -31.22 -41.76 1.11
CA GLU A 19 -31.68 -40.37 0.97
C GLU A 19 -31.01 -39.42 1.96
N PHE A 20 -30.86 -39.84 3.22
CA PHE A 20 -30.13 -39.08 4.23
C PHE A 20 -28.67 -38.82 3.83
N VAL A 21 -27.97 -39.81 3.25
CA VAL A 21 -26.59 -39.65 2.79
C VAL A 21 -26.48 -38.63 1.65
N LYS A 22 -27.44 -38.55 0.72
CA LYS A 22 -27.45 -37.54 -0.35
C LYS A 22 -27.66 -36.13 0.20
N ILE A 23 -28.53 -35.96 1.18
CA ILE A 23 -28.77 -34.67 1.84
C ILE A 23 -27.49 -34.20 2.56
N ILE A 24 -26.85 -35.09 3.33
CA ILE A 24 -25.59 -34.78 4.03
C ILE A 24 -24.48 -34.44 3.03
N ALA A 25 -24.36 -35.20 1.94
CA ALA A 25 -23.40 -34.91 0.87
C ALA A 25 -23.65 -33.55 0.21
N GLY A 26 -24.90 -33.18 -0.02
CA GLY A 26 -25.28 -31.86 -0.54
C GLY A 26 -24.91 -30.72 0.41
N ILE A 27 -25.16 -30.87 1.72
CA ILE A 27 -24.78 -29.88 2.73
C ILE A 27 -23.25 -29.72 2.79
N LEU A 28 -22.51 -30.84 2.81
CA LEU A 28 -21.04 -30.81 2.79
C LEU A 28 -20.48 -30.12 1.54
N LEU A 29 -21.11 -30.34 0.37
CA LEU A 29 -20.70 -29.67 -0.87
C LEU A 29 -20.91 -28.15 -0.78
N ILE A 30 -22.05 -27.70 -0.26
CA ILE A 30 -22.34 -26.26 -0.09
C ILE A 30 -21.37 -25.62 0.90
N LEU A 31 -21.05 -26.31 2.00
CA LEU A 31 -20.07 -25.84 2.99
C LEU A 31 -18.66 -25.76 2.38
N ALA A 32 -18.26 -26.76 1.60
CA ALA A 32 -16.98 -26.76 0.89
C ALA A 32 -16.88 -25.60 -0.10
N VAL A 33 -17.91 -25.36 -0.92
CA VAL A 33 -17.94 -24.24 -1.87
C VAL A 33 -17.91 -22.90 -1.14
N SER A 34 -18.69 -22.73 -0.07
CA SER A 34 -18.72 -21.50 0.73
C SER A 34 -17.36 -21.22 1.38
N PHE A 35 -16.70 -22.26 1.88
CA PHE A 35 -15.36 -22.16 2.45
C PHE A 35 -14.31 -21.77 1.39
N LEU A 36 -14.39 -22.34 0.18
CA LEU A 36 -13.53 -21.95 -0.93
C LEU A 36 -13.73 -20.48 -1.31
N VAL A 37 -14.98 -20.01 -1.43
CA VAL A 37 -15.29 -18.60 -1.72
C VAL A 37 -14.72 -17.70 -0.62
N PHE A 38 -14.89 -18.06 0.65
CA PHE A 38 -14.33 -17.31 1.78
C PHE A 38 -12.80 -17.19 1.70
N LEU A 39 -12.09 -18.28 1.36
CA LEU A 39 -10.64 -18.26 1.17
C LEU A 39 -10.22 -17.35 0.01
N PHE A 40 -10.95 -17.37 -1.12
CA PHE A 40 -10.67 -16.49 -2.25
C PHE A 40 -10.87 -15.02 -1.88
N VAL A 41 -12.00 -14.68 -1.23
CA VAL A 41 -12.31 -13.29 -0.84
C VAL A 41 -11.26 -12.70 0.10
N LYS A 42 -10.71 -13.51 1.03
CA LYS A 42 -9.66 -13.07 1.96
C LYS A 42 -8.38 -12.60 1.26
N ASN A 43 -8.13 -13.04 0.03
CA ASN A 43 -6.90 -12.73 -0.71
C ASN A 43 -7.05 -11.59 -1.72
N ILE A 44 -8.28 -11.19 -2.09
CA ILE A 44 -8.55 -10.20 -3.16
C ILE A 44 -7.97 -8.81 -2.83
N GLY A 45 -7.73 -8.50 -1.56
CA GLY A 45 -7.13 -7.23 -1.13
C GLY A 45 -5.61 -7.24 -1.06
N LYS A 46 -4.93 -8.38 -1.09
CA LYS A 46 -3.48 -8.46 -0.79
C LYS A 46 -2.68 -8.73 -2.06
N PHE A 47 -1.60 -7.98 -2.26
CA PHE A 47 -0.71 -8.17 -3.41
C PHE A 47 0.73 -7.82 -3.05
N GLN A 48 1.66 -8.24 -3.90
CA GLN A 48 3.07 -7.86 -3.79
C GLN A 48 3.46 -6.91 -4.90
N TYR A 49 4.32 -5.96 -4.57
CA TYR A 49 4.89 -5.02 -5.52
C TYR A 49 6.28 -4.61 -5.06
N GLU A 50 7.29 -4.72 -5.93
CA GLU A 50 8.68 -4.34 -5.63
C GLU A 50 9.19 -4.97 -4.31
N GLY A 51 8.82 -6.23 -4.08
CA GLY A 51 9.19 -6.98 -2.88
C GLY A 51 8.54 -6.48 -1.57
N MET A 52 7.54 -5.61 -1.64
CA MET A 52 6.71 -5.16 -0.52
C MET A 52 5.31 -5.79 -0.61
N LYS A 53 4.68 -6.01 0.54
CA LYS A 53 3.32 -6.56 0.63
C LYS A 53 2.35 -5.42 0.87
N PHE A 54 1.39 -5.27 -0.04
CA PHE A 54 0.33 -4.29 0.06
C PHE A 54 -1.01 -4.95 0.36
N GLU A 55 -1.84 -4.24 1.10
CA GLU A 55 -3.22 -4.60 1.38
C GLU A 55 -4.14 -3.42 1.05
N LYS A 56 -5.19 -3.68 0.28
CA LYS A 56 -6.27 -2.72 0.04
C LYS A 56 -7.12 -2.63 1.30
N VAL A 57 -7.14 -1.45 1.90
CA VAL A 57 -7.91 -1.15 3.11
C VAL A 57 -8.89 -0.02 2.83
N LYS A 58 -10.10 -0.13 3.37
CA LYS A 58 -11.13 0.90 3.21
C LYS A 58 -11.25 1.70 4.52
N VAL A 59 -11.09 3.02 4.43
CA VAL A 59 -11.24 3.94 5.57
C VAL A 59 -12.35 4.93 5.23
N GLY A 60 -13.51 4.76 5.83
CA GLY A 60 -14.73 5.47 5.44
C GLY A 60 -15.12 5.10 3.99
N GLU A 61 -15.16 6.08 3.11
CA GLU A 61 -15.46 5.89 1.68
C GLU A 61 -14.21 5.74 0.81
N LEU A 62 -13.03 5.99 1.37
CA LEU A 62 -11.76 6.00 0.63
C LEU A 62 -11.11 4.62 0.65
N ASN A 63 -10.51 4.25 -0.48
CA ASN A 63 -9.65 3.07 -0.59
C ASN A 63 -8.19 3.51 -0.47
N PHE A 64 -7.44 2.79 0.35
CA PHE A 64 -6.01 2.97 0.51
C PHE A 64 -5.27 1.67 0.23
N TYR A 65 -4.00 1.80 -0.10
CA TYR A 65 -3.05 0.72 -0.28
C TYR A 65 -2.05 0.82 0.86
N GLN A 66 -2.19 -0.07 1.85
CA GLN A 66 -1.34 -0.10 3.02
C GLN A 66 -0.14 -1.01 2.78
N THR A 67 1.06 -0.58 3.16
CA THR A 67 2.23 -1.44 3.34
C THR A 67 2.80 -1.25 4.74
N ASN A 68 3.50 -2.26 5.23
CA ASN A 68 4.16 -2.20 6.53
C ASN A 68 5.67 -2.17 6.32
N LEU A 69 6.33 -1.22 6.98
CA LEU A 69 7.78 -1.08 6.97
C LEU A 69 8.32 -1.31 8.40
N PRO A 70 9.04 -2.41 8.66
CA PRO A 70 9.63 -2.63 9.96
C PRO A 70 10.75 -1.62 10.18
N THR A 71 10.68 -0.84 11.26
CA THR A 71 11.71 0.12 11.66
C THR A 71 12.14 -0.10 13.10
N ILE A 72 13.32 0.38 13.48
CA ILE A 72 13.81 0.34 14.86
C ILE A 72 13.81 1.77 15.38
N GLN A 73 12.92 2.06 16.33
CA GLN A 73 12.93 3.33 17.07
C GLN A 73 13.23 3.03 18.54
N ASN A 74 14.25 3.70 19.10
CA ASN A 74 14.66 3.54 20.50
C ASN A 74 14.92 2.08 20.91
N GLY A 75 15.51 1.28 20.02
CA GLY A 75 15.81 -0.14 20.25
C GLY A 75 14.60 -1.08 20.22
N LYS A 76 13.40 -0.58 19.88
CA LYS A 76 12.20 -1.40 19.70
C LYS A 76 11.82 -1.49 18.22
N SER A 77 11.46 -2.70 17.79
CA SER A 77 10.87 -2.92 16.47
C SER A 77 9.48 -2.31 16.45
N LEU A 78 9.23 -1.42 15.49
CA LEU A 78 7.94 -0.81 15.23
C LEU A 78 7.58 -1.08 13.76
N ASP A 79 6.41 -1.65 13.52
CA ASP A 79 5.89 -1.78 12.16
C ASP A 79 5.16 -0.49 11.77
N LEU A 80 5.79 0.31 10.91
CA LEU A 80 5.19 1.53 10.41
C LEU A 80 4.22 1.20 9.28
N ASN A 81 2.94 1.49 9.48
CA ASN A 81 1.93 1.38 8.43
C ASN A 81 1.96 2.64 7.57
N ILE A 82 2.21 2.47 6.28
CA ILE A 82 2.25 3.54 5.29
C ILE A 82 1.06 3.35 4.35
N TYR A 83 0.30 4.41 4.14
CA TYR A 83 -0.92 4.40 3.34
C TYR A 83 -0.73 5.22 2.07
N PHE A 84 -1.02 4.61 0.92
CA PHE A 84 -1.07 5.27 -0.38
C PHE A 84 -2.52 5.38 -0.82
N ARG A 85 -2.93 6.50 -1.42
CA ARG A 85 -4.26 6.67 -2.01
C ARG A 85 -4.32 6.06 -3.40
N ASN A 86 -3.21 6.11 -4.14
CA ASN A 86 -3.11 5.51 -5.47
C ASN A 86 -2.52 4.11 -5.41
N ASP A 87 -2.88 3.27 -6.39
CA ASP A 87 -2.30 1.93 -6.52
C ASP A 87 -0.78 2.07 -6.79
N PRO A 88 0.10 1.48 -5.96
CA PRO A 88 1.55 1.50 -6.15
C PRO A 88 2.01 1.11 -7.56
N LYS A 89 1.24 0.29 -8.27
CA LYS A 89 1.54 -0.11 -9.65
C LYS A 89 1.35 1.03 -10.65
N ASN A 90 0.35 1.89 -10.41
CA ASN A 90 0.06 3.05 -11.27
C ASN A 90 0.96 4.23 -10.93
N ILE A 91 1.28 4.41 -9.63
CA ILE A 91 2.20 5.46 -9.16
C ILE A 91 3.55 5.39 -9.93
N TYR A 92 4.03 4.18 -10.21
CA TYR A 92 5.32 3.94 -10.84
C TYR A 92 5.43 4.37 -12.31
N GLU A 93 4.31 4.68 -12.97
CA GLU A 93 4.31 5.23 -14.32
C GLU A 93 4.91 6.64 -14.34
N ILE A 94 4.93 7.34 -13.20
CA ILE A 94 5.61 8.62 -13.05
C ILE A 94 7.13 8.42 -13.10
N PRO A 95 7.83 9.02 -14.08
CA PRO A 95 9.28 8.93 -14.18
C PRO A 95 9.95 9.44 -12.90
N PHE A 96 10.88 8.64 -12.38
CA PHE A 96 11.72 8.99 -11.26
C PHE A 96 13.17 8.73 -11.64
N ASP A 97 13.94 9.78 -11.83
CA ASP A 97 15.38 9.69 -12.10
C ASP A 97 16.17 9.95 -10.81
N GLY A 98 16.76 8.89 -10.26
CA GLY A 98 17.62 8.95 -9.08
C GLY A 98 17.14 8.13 -7.89
N ASN A 99 17.66 8.48 -6.71
CA ASN A 99 17.44 7.77 -5.44
C ASN A 99 17.25 8.76 -4.29
N VAL A 100 16.25 8.55 -3.44
CA VAL A 100 15.98 9.42 -2.28
C VAL A 100 17.03 9.25 -1.17
N SER A 101 17.94 10.22 -1.08
CA SER A 101 18.96 10.30 -0.02
C SER A 101 18.34 10.32 1.39
N THR A 102 19.04 9.77 2.38
CA THR A 102 18.66 9.89 3.79
C THR A 102 19.30 11.14 4.40
N ARG A 103 18.47 12.03 4.95
CA ARG A 103 18.87 13.22 5.72
C ARG A 103 17.87 13.41 6.85
N ASP A 104 18.32 13.99 7.95
CA ASP A 104 17.48 14.21 9.13
C ASP A 104 16.50 15.36 8.91
N VAL A 105 16.83 16.29 8.00
CA VAL A 105 15.99 17.43 7.63
C VAL A 105 15.71 17.41 6.13
N MET A 106 14.46 17.68 5.77
CA MET A 106 13.98 17.95 4.43
C MET A 106 13.40 19.36 4.36
N VAL A 107 13.79 20.12 3.36
CA VAL A 107 13.24 21.44 3.04
C VAL A 107 12.43 21.34 1.75
N ILE A 108 11.17 21.75 1.82
CA ILE A 108 10.23 21.73 0.70
C ILE A 108 10.04 23.16 0.21
N ASN A 109 10.42 23.42 -1.04
CA ASN A 109 10.07 24.64 -1.75
C ASN A 109 8.91 24.34 -2.72
N SER A 110 7.83 25.10 -2.58
CA SER A 110 6.69 25.06 -3.47
C SER A 110 6.51 26.47 -4.02
N THR A 111 6.96 26.69 -5.25
CA THR A 111 6.95 28.01 -5.90
C THR A 111 5.54 28.48 -6.22
N ASN A 112 4.62 27.53 -6.40
CA ASN A 112 3.22 27.77 -6.71
C ASN A 112 2.32 27.35 -5.55
N ASP A 113 1.22 28.07 -5.37
CA ASP A 113 0.12 27.57 -4.54
C ASP A 113 -0.61 26.52 -5.40
N PHE A 114 -0.38 25.23 -5.13
CA PHE A 114 -1.05 24.12 -5.81
C PHE A 114 -2.54 24.05 -5.41
N VAL A 115 -3.34 24.98 -5.94
CA VAL A 115 -4.81 25.04 -5.74
C VAL A 115 -5.49 23.97 -6.61
N CYS A 116 -5.23 22.72 -6.26
CA CYS A 116 -5.76 21.55 -6.95
C CYS A 116 -6.91 20.92 -6.15
N ASN A 117 -8.00 21.65 -5.91
CA ASN A 117 -9.12 21.19 -5.08
C ASN A 117 -8.71 20.69 -3.67
N GLY A 118 -7.61 21.22 -3.11
CA GLY A 118 -7.04 20.79 -1.84
C GLY A 118 -5.97 19.69 -1.92
N ASP A 119 -5.78 19.08 -3.09
CA ASP A 119 -4.81 18.00 -3.31
C ASP A 119 -3.37 18.45 -3.04
N GLY A 120 -3.05 19.73 -3.27
CA GLY A 120 -1.73 20.28 -2.95
C GLY A 120 -1.40 20.18 -1.46
N SER A 121 -2.31 20.66 -0.60
CA SER A 121 -2.13 20.57 0.86
C SER A 121 -2.10 19.12 1.35
N ILE A 122 -2.91 18.24 0.74
CA ILE A 122 -2.92 16.81 1.09
C ILE A 122 -1.61 16.15 0.66
N GLY A 123 -1.10 16.43 -0.54
CA GLY A 123 0.15 15.86 -1.06
C GLY A 123 1.36 16.29 -0.24
N VAL A 124 1.50 17.58 0.04
CA VAL A 124 2.58 18.10 0.90
C VAL A 124 2.46 17.53 2.31
N GLY A 125 1.25 17.53 2.89
CA GLY A 125 1.00 16.95 4.21
C GLY A 125 1.35 15.46 4.28
N ASN A 126 1.07 14.69 3.22
CA ASN A 126 1.42 13.28 3.14
C ASN A 126 2.94 13.06 3.17
N ILE A 127 3.72 13.89 2.48
CA ILE A 127 5.19 13.83 2.60
C ILE A 127 5.60 14.15 4.03
N VAL A 128 5.19 15.30 4.58
CA VAL A 128 5.61 15.78 5.91
C VAL A 128 5.35 14.72 6.99
N ILE A 129 4.15 14.14 7.02
CA ILE A 129 3.75 13.15 8.04
C ILE A 129 4.56 11.85 7.88
N ASN A 130 4.61 11.29 6.67
CA ASN A 130 5.27 9.98 6.48
C ASN A 130 6.79 10.07 6.61
N PHE A 131 7.41 11.15 6.13
CA PHE A 131 8.83 11.39 6.35
C PHE A 131 9.14 11.66 7.83
N GLY A 132 8.25 12.32 8.56
CA GLY A 132 8.35 12.45 10.01
C GLY A 132 8.38 11.11 10.74
N TYR A 133 7.54 10.14 10.35
CA TYR A 133 7.60 8.78 10.90
C TYR A 133 8.89 8.03 10.55
N LEU A 134 9.55 8.41 9.46
CA LEU A 134 10.88 7.92 9.07
C LEU A 134 12.03 8.69 9.76
N GLY A 135 11.72 9.60 10.69
CA GLY A 135 12.70 10.38 11.44
C GLY A 135 13.25 11.59 10.67
N ILE A 136 12.55 12.04 9.62
CA ILE A 136 12.97 13.18 8.79
C ILE A 136 12.07 14.37 9.10
N GLU A 137 12.64 15.40 9.71
CA GLU A 137 11.96 16.67 9.98
C GLU A 137 11.75 17.42 8.66
N SER A 138 10.53 17.89 8.42
CA SER A 138 10.17 18.56 7.17
C SER A 138 9.82 20.02 7.40
N ILE A 139 10.48 20.92 6.68
CA ILE A 139 10.32 22.37 6.78
C ILE A 139 9.83 22.90 5.43
N GLN A 140 8.78 23.70 5.41
CA GLN A 140 8.34 24.38 4.20
C GLN A 140 8.96 25.78 4.14
N ASP A 141 9.76 26.06 3.12
CA ASP A 141 10.39 27.36 2.90
C ASP A 141 10.42 27.70 1.41
N LYS A 142 9.63 28.71 1.03
CA LYS A 142 9.50 29.17 -0.36
C LYS A 142 10.77 29.85 -0.89
N ASN A 143 11.67 30.28 -0.01
CA ASN A 143 12.92 30.96 -0.39
C ASN A 143 14.14 30.03 -0.31
N ALA A 144 13.96 28.79 0.16
CA ALA A 144 15.04 27.83 0.21
C ALA A 144 15.44 27.37 -1.20
N SER A 145 16.71 27.01 -1.34
CA SER A 145 17.29 26.49 -2.57
C SER A 145 18.11 25.24 -2.27
N CYS A 146 18.51 24.52 -3.32
CA CYS A 146 19.38 23.36 -3.19
C CYS A 146 20.70 23.73 -2.48
N ASP A 147 21.04 22.98 -1.42
CA ASP A 147 22.34 23.12 -0.75
C ASP A 147 23.37 22.16 -1.36
N GLU A 148 24.36 22.70 -2.07
CA GLU A 148 25.43 21.91 -2.70
C GLU A 148 26.24 21.06 -1.70
N LYS A 149 26.29 21.51 -0.43
CA LYS A 149 26.95 20.77 0.66
C LYS A 149 26.09 19.60 1.17
N GLY A 150 24.82 19.53 0.77
CA GLY A 150 23.89 18.46 1.11
C GLY A 150 23.60 18.32 2.59
N ARG A 151 23.49 19.45 3.33
CA ARG A 151 23.15 19.48 4.76
C ARG A 151 21.71 19.04 5.04
N TYR A 152 20.81 19.24 4.07
CA TYR A 152 19.42 18.79 4.12
C TYR A 152 19.00 18.19 2.77
N LEU A 153 17.92 17.42 2.77
CA LEU A 153 17.23 17.02 1.56
C LEU A 153 16.41 18.20 1.05
N PHE A 154 16.55 18.59 -0.20
CA PHE A 154 15.79 19.67 -0.80
C PHE A 154 14.82 19.12 -1.84
N LEU A 155 13.54 19.43 -1.70
CA LEU A 155 12.50 19.07 -2.65
C LEU A 155 11.83 20.33 -3.17
N GLU A 156 12.11 20.64 -4.44
CA GLU A 156 11.42 21.69 -5.18
C GLU A 156 10.21 21.11 -5.89
N MET A 157 9.06 21.77 -5.77
CA MET A 157 7.82 21.40 -6.44
C MET A 157 7.42 22.52 -7.40
N ASP A 158 7.38 22.19 -8.69
CA ASP A 158 7.08 23.14 -9.77
C ASP A 158 6.01 22.60 -10.72
N VAL A 159 5.33 23.50 -11.42
CA VAL A 159 4.37 23.14 -12.48
C VAL A 159 5.11 22.92 -13.79
N GLY A 160 4.70 21.92 -14.57
CA GLY A 160 5.22 21.72 -15.92
C GLY A 160 4.34 20.83 -16.78
N ASN A 161 4.84 20.49 -17.97
CA ASN A 161 4.07 19.78 -19.00
C ASN A 161 3.96 18.27 -18.75
N GLU A 162 4.75 17.72 -17.83
CA GLU A 162 4.82 16.30 -17.51
C GLU A 162 5.08 16.14 -16.02
N THR A 163 4.37 15.20 -15.39
CA THR A 163 4.62 14.86 -13.99
C THR A 163 5.82 13.93 -13.90
N LYS A 164 6.86 14.37 -13.18
CA LYS A 164 8.10 13.59 -13.02
C LYS A 164 8.91 14.07 -11.83
N ILE A 165 9.84 13.24 -11.39
CA ILE A 165 10.79 13.56 -10.33
C ILE A 165 12.21 13.34 -10.85
N VAL A 166 13.07 14.35 -10.69
CA VAL A 166 14.47 14.28 -11.11
C VAL A 166 15.36 14.65 -9.94
N GLN A 167 16.38 13.84 -9.71
CA GLN A 167 17.46 14.12 -8.77
C GLN A 167 18.52 15.01 -9.46
N ASN A 168 18.48 16.31 -9.19
CA ASN A 168 19.44 17.26 -9.75
C ASN A 168 20.82 17.16 -9.09
N SER A 169 20.87 16.74 -7.83
CA SER A 169 22.11 16.54 -7.07
C SER A 169 21.92 15.47 -5.99
N LYS A 170 22.98 15.13 -5.25
CA LYS A 170 22.94 14.08 -4.22
C LYS A 170 21.78 14.22 -3.22
N THR A 171 21.34 15.43 -2.92
CA THR A 171 20.28 15.71 -1.94
C THR A 171 19.17 16.62 -2.46
N CYS A 172 19.19 16.99 -3.75
CA CYS A 172 18.24 17.94 -4.31
C CYS A 172 17.41 17.30 -5.42
N TYR A 173 16.10 17.52 -5.35
CA TYR A 173 15.12 16.92 -6.25
C TYR A 173 14.17 18.01 -6.75
N THR A 174 13.83 17.95 -8.03
CA THR A 174 12.71 18.70 -8.59
C THR A 174 11.59 17.73 -8.92
N MET A 175 10.41 18.01 -8.38
CA MET A 175 9.15 17.36 -8.67
C MET A 175 8.33 18.29 -9.57
N THR A 176 8.30 17.97 -10.86
CA THR A 176 7.42 18.65 -11.81
C THR A 176 6.04 18.03 -11.73
N ILE A 177 5.01 18.87 -11.65
CA ILE A 177 3.60 18.48 -11.51
C ILE A 177 2.83 18.99 -12.72
N ASN A 178 2.19 18.07 -13.44
CA ASN A 178 1.25 18.39 -14.51
C ASN A 178 -0.18 18.05 -14.05
N ASN A 179 -1.18 18.74 -14.59
CA ASN A 179 -2.60 18.40 -14.43
C ASN A 179 -3.05 18.08 -12.99
N CYS A 180 -2.52 18.81 -11.99
CA CYS A 180 -2.83 18.59 -10.58
C CYS A 180 -2.49 17.18 -10.03
N GLU A 181 -1.54 16.48 -10.63
CA GLU A 181 -1.07 15.15 -10.22
C GLU A 181 -0.14 15.19 -8.98
N ILE A 182 -0.25 16.21 -8.13
CA ILE A 182 0.60 16.38 -6.93
C ILE A 182 0.45 15.21 -5.94
N LEU A 183 -0.75 14.64 -5.78
CA LEU A 183 -0.96 13.48 -4.92
C LEU A 183 -0.16 12.27 -5.39
N ILE A 184 -0.25 11.93 -6.68
CA ILE A 184 0.44 10.76 -7.21
C ILE A 184 1.95 11.00 -7.28
N ALA A 185 2.40 12.22 -7.55
CA ALA A 185 3.82 12.60 -7.54
C ALA A 185 4.44 12.53 -6.13
N THR A 186 3.76 13.09 -5.12
CA THR A 186 4.21 13.03 -3.72
C THR A 186 4.23 11.59 -3.20
N GLU A 187 3.24 10.78 -3.56
CA GLU A 187 3.21 9.35 -3.27
C GLU A 187 4.31 8.57 -3.99
N ARG A 188 4.67 8.93 -5.23
CA ARG A 188 5.80 8.34 -5.97
C ARG A 188 7.13 8.59 -5.26
N PHE A 189 7.32 9.79 -4.73
CA PHE A 189 8.51 10.16 -3.95
C PHE A 189 8.61 9.35 -2.66
N LEU A 190 7.51 9.25 -1.92
CA LEU A 190 7.43 8.43 -0.72
C LEU A 190 7.66 6.95 -1.02
N LEU A 191 7.02 6.40 -2.06
CA LEU A 191 7.16 5.00 -2.45
C LEU A 191 8.62 4.64 -2.77
N GLN A 192 9.35 5.55 -3.45
CA GLN A 192 10.78 5.37 -3.69
C GLN A 192 11.57 5.25 -2.38
N LYS A 193 11.28 6.13 -1.40
CA LYS A 193 11.94 6.09 -0.09
C LYS A 193 11.63 4.82 0.70
N VAL A 194 10.37 4.38 0.67
CA VAL A 194 9.92 3.16 1.35
C VAL A 194 10.58 1.93 0.73
N LYS A 195 10.62 1.85 -0.61
CA LYS A 195 11.31 0.77 -1.33
C LYS A 195 12.78 0.67 -0.92
N GLN A 196 13.51 1.78 -0.96
CA GLN A 196 14.92 1.81 -0.57
C GLN A 196 15.14 1.37 0.88
N THR A 197 14.28 1.82 1.79
CA THR A 197 14.36 1.41 3.20
C THR A 197 14.11 -0.09 3.35
N ASN A 198 13.11 -0.64 2.66
CA ASN A 198 12.81 -2.07 2.64
C ASN A 198 13.98 -2.91 2.09
N ASP A 199 14.64 -2.42 1.04
CA ASP A 199 15.80 -3.09 0.45
C ASP A 199 17.00 -3.12 1.42
N LEU A 200 17.23 -2.03 2.17
CA LEU A 200 18.27 -1.98 3.20
C LEU A 200 17.98 -2.95 4.35
N ILE A 201 16.73 -3.05 4.81
CA ILE A 201 16.33 -3.98 5.88
C ILE A 201 16.55 -5.42 5.45
N LYS A 202 16.24 -5.76 4.19
CA LYS A 202 16.46 -7.12 3.65
C LYS A 202 17.93 -7.51 3.56
N GLN A 203 18.85 -6.55 3.43
CA GLN A 203 20.29 -6.82 3.41
C GLN A 203 20.88 -7.08 4.80
N GLN A 204 20.18 -6.69 5.87
CA GLN A 204 20.61 -6.87 7.26
C GLN A 204 20.12 -8.19 7.88
N ASN A 205 19.20 -8.89 7.22
CA ASN A 205 18.63 -10.17 7.64
C ASN A 205 19.06 -11.30 6.71
#